data_AF-A0AAD5B4R0-F1
#
_entry.id   AF-A0AAD5B4R0-F1
#
_cell.length_a   1.000
_cell.length_b   1.000
_cell.length_c   1.000
_cell.angle_alpha   90.00
_cell.angle_beta   90.00
_cell.angle_gamma   90.00
#
_symmetry.space_group_name_H-M   'P 1'
#
loop_
_entity.id
_entity.type
_entity.pdbx_description
1 polymer ?
#
loop_
_entity_poly.entity_id
_entity_poly.type
_entity_poly.pdbx_seq_one_letter_code
_entity_poly.pdbx_strand_id
1 'polypeptide(L)'
;MDAMLKVLVLAALILLVSAQTFNNYNSLPDVLKRHIDKILIKANQDFGRGHHIVFDSIIGKPMTRQSNLYVNVLLKVTTCIKTSKNAYEHRDECDTRKDNTPLIDCLVCKTYNEKELVDCGRKINVSKGKRSEIRNSCRPYRIGGSNLLGLKSEDRRKIECLGCI
;
A
#
# COMPACT_ATOMS: atom_id res chain seq x y z
N MET A 1 35.69 17.97 -16.43
CA MET A 1 34.45 17.16 -16.47
C MET A 1 33.69 17.53 -17.71
N ASP A 2 33.61 16.60 -18.65
CA ASP A 2 33.01 16.79 -19.97
C ASP A 2 31.53 17.19 -19.87
N ALA A 3 31.05 18.07 -20.77
CA ALA A 3 29.67 18.58 -20.72
C ALA A 3 28.66 17.44 -20.86
N MET A 4 29.00 16.43 -21.65
CA MET A 4 28.21 15.21 -21.84
C MET A 4 28.08 14.39 -20.54
N LEU A 5 29.14 14.31 -19.73
CA LEU A 5 29.12 13.60 -18.45
C LEU A 5 28.17 14.30 -17.46
N LYS A 6 28.14 15.64 -17.46
CA LYS A 6 27.22 16.41 -16.60
C LYS A 6 25.75 16.18 -16.97
N VAL A 7 25.43 16.12 -18.26
CA VAL A 7 24.07 15.85 -18.75
C VAL A 7 23.62 14.43 -18.38
N LEU A 8 24.50 13.44 -18.55
CA LEU A 8 24.24 12.06 -18.16
C LEU A 8 24.00 11.90 -16.65
N VAL A 9 24.80 12.58 -15.83
CA VAL A 9 24.62 12.58 -14.36
C VAL A 9 23.29 13.24 -13.98
N LEU A 10 22.91 14.35 -14.62
CA LEU A 10 21.61 15.01 -14.35
C LEU A 10 20.43 14.12 -14.73
N ALA A 11 20.47 13.48 -15.90
CA ALA A 11 19.41 12.57 -16.35
C ALA A 11 19.29 11.35 -15.42
N ALA A 12 20.41 10.78 -14.97
CA ALA A 12 20.42 9.69 -14.01
C ALA A 12 19.83 10.10 -12.65
N LEU A 13 20.16 11.29 -12.15
CA LEU A 13 19.60 11.82 -10.90
C LEU A 13 18.08 12.05 -11.00
N ILE A 14 17.58 12.55 -12.13
CA ILE A 14 16.13 12.73 -12.36
C ILE A 14 15.41 11.38 -12.40
N LEU A 15 16.02 10.35 -13.01
CA LEU A 15 15.48 8.99 -13.06
C LEU A 15 15.53 8.27 -11.70
N LEU A 16 16.49 8.59 -10.83
CA LEU A 16 16.56 8.05 -9.47
C LEU A 16 15.42 8.58 -8.58
N VAL A 17 14.97 9.82 -8.80
CA VAL A 17 13.84 10.42 -8.06
C VAL A 17 12.52 9.72 -8.39
N SER A 18 12.31 9.26 -9.62
CA SER A 18 11.09 8.53 -10.01
C SER A 18 11.05 7.08 -9.50
N ALA A 19 12.18 6.54 -9.05
CA ALA A 19 12.29 5.22 -8.41
C ALA A 19 12.14 5.25 -6.88
N GLN A 20 11.83 6.40 -6.27
CA GLN A 20 11.62 6.48 -4.83
C GLN A 20 10.43 5.61 -4.40
N THR A 21 10.75 4.43 -3.88
CA THR A 21 9.81 3.62 -3.13
C THR A 21 9.46 4.37 -1.84
N PHE A 22 8.20 4.73 -1.70
CA PHE A 22 7.63 5.40 -0.53
C PHE A 22 7.66 4.48 0.71
N ASN A 23 8.85 4.29 1.28
CA ASN A 23 9.08 3.41 2.44
C ASN A 23 9.40 4.19 3.72
N ASN A 24 9.47 5.53 3.63
CA ASN A 24 9.64 6.41 4.78
C ASN A 24 8.35 7.22 4.96
N TYR A 25 7.71 7.08 6.13
CA TYR A 25 6.47 7.77 6.46
C TYR A 25 6.64 9.29 6.45
N ASN A 26 7.76 9.81 6.96
CA ASN A 26 8.00 11.25 7.07
C ASN A 26 8.17 11.95 5.73
N SER A 27 8.66 11.26 4.70
CA SER A 27 8.77 11.81 3.35
C SER A 27 7.46 11.80 2.57
N LEU A 28 6.37 11.24 3.12
CA LEU A 28 5.08 11.18 2.43
C LEU A 28 4.41 12.56 2.39
N PRO A 29 3.66 12.87 1.32
CA PRO A 29 2.81 14.06 1.29
C PRO A 29 1.78 14.06 2.42
N ASP A 30 1.49 15.22 3.01
CA ASP A 30 0.59 15.33 4.18
C ASP A 30 -0.81 14.77 3.92
N VAL A 31 -1.33 14.93 2.70
CA VAL A 31 -2.62 14.34 2.31
C VAL A 31 -2.60 12.82 2.45
N LEU A 32 -1.49 12.18 2.08
CA LEU A 32 -1.33 10.74 2.16
C LEU A 32 -1.12 10.30 3.62
N LYS A 33 -0.32 11.03 4.40
CA LYS A 33 -0.14 10.79 5.85
C LYS A 33 -1.48 10.77 6.58
N ARG A 34 -2.35 11.76 6.35
CA ARG A 34 -3.70 11.81 6.97
C ARG A 34 -4.54 10.56 6.71
N HIS A 35 -4.41 9.94 5.53
CA HIS A 35 -5.11 8.69 5.21
C HIS A 35 -4.45 7.47 5.87
N ILE A 36 -3.12 7.45 5.93
CA ILE A 36 -2.35 6.42 6.63
C ILE A 36 -2.58 6.48 8.14
N ASP A 37 -2.78 7.65 8.73
CA ASP A 37 -3.05 7.79 10.17
C ASP A 37 -4.36 7.12 10.56
N LYS A 38 -5.41 7.25 9.73
CA LYS A 38 -6.68 6.52 9.93
C LYS A 38 -6.47 5.00 9.90
N ILE A 39 -5.64 4.54 8.96
CA ILE A 39 -5.24 3.14 8.86
C ILE A 39 -4.47 2.71 10.12
N LEU A 40 -3.50 3.51 10.58
CA LEU A 40 -2.67 3.22 11.75
C LEU A 40 -3.52 3.15 13.02
N ILE A 41 -4.48 4.04 13.21
CA ILE A 41 -5.44 3.99 14.32
C ILE A 41 -6.18 2.65 14.30
N LYS A 42 -6.79 2.31 13.17
CA LYS A 42 -7.57 1.07 13.04
C LYS A 42 -6.71 -0.17 13.26
N ALA A 43 -5.53 -0.23 12.65
CA ALA A 43 -4.60 -1.34 12.79
C ALA A 43 -4.09 -1.48 14.23
N ASN A 44 -3.75 -0.38 14.89
CA ASN A 44 -3.29 -0.37 16.27
C ASN A 44 -4.36 -0.86 17.26
N GLN A 45 -5.63 -0.56 16.99
CA GLN A 45 -6.77 -1.05 17.77
C GLN A 45 -6.98 -2.56 17.56
N ASP A 46 -6.97 -3.01 16.29
CA ASP A 46 -7.32 -4.39 15.95
C ASP A 46 -6.17 -5.40 16.18
N PHE A 47 -4.92 -4.96 16.00
CA PHE A 47 -3.75 -5.85 15.94
C PHE A 47 -2.60 -5.46 16.88
N GLY A 48 -2.59 -4.25 17.44
CA GLY A 48 -1.43 -3.72 18.17
C GLY A 48 -1.06 -4.53 19.42
N ARG A 49 -2.04 -5.08 20.15
CA ARG A 49 -1.82 -5.95 21.33
C ARG A 49 -0.71 -5.43 22.27
N GLY A 50 -0.80 -4.15 22.65
CA GLY A 50 0.16 -3.47 23.52
C GLY A 50 1.47 -3.03 22.85
N HIS A 51 1.66 -3.31 21.57
CA HIS A 51 2.82 -2.88 20.79
C HIS A 51 2.41 -1.90 19.71
N HIS A 52 3.31 -1.00 19.33
CA HIS A 52 3.09 -0.07 18.23
C HIS A 52 3.00 -0.83 16.90
N ILE A 53 2.10 -0.38 16.05
CA ILE A 53 2.08 -0.73 14.63
C ILE A 53 2.50 0.50 13.85
N VAL A 54 3.42 0.30 12.91
CA VAL A 54 4.00 1.38 12.10
C VAL A 54 3.85 1.09 10.61
N PHE A 55 3.91 2.16 9.83
CA PHE A 55 3.98 2.12 8.38
C PHE A 55 5.25 1.40 7.93
N ASP A 56 5.12 0.53 6.94
CA ASP A 56 6.23 -0.19 6.32
C ASP A 56 6.41 0.24 4.85
N SER A 57 5.32 0.14 4.06
CA SER A 57 5.37 0.53 2.65
C SER A 57 3.98 0.82 2.08
N ILE A 58 3.94 1.47 0.91
CA ILE A 58 2.73 1.58 0.09
C ILE A 58 2.63 0.35 -0.84
N ILE A 59 1.40 -0.14 -1.04
CA ILE A 59 1.08 -1.18 -2.01
C ILE A 59 0.39 -0.53 -3.21
N GLY A 60 1.08 -0.54 -4.36
CA GLY A 60 0.59 0.07 -5.60
C GLY A 60 0.62 1.60 -5.58
N LYS A 61 -0.06 2.23 -6.54
CA LYS A 61 -0.10 3.69 -6.68
C LYS A 61 -1.23 4.29 -5.81
N PRO A 62 -0.92 5.16 -4.84
CA PRO A 62 -1.95 5.74 -3.98
C PRO A 62 -2.76 6.82 -4.72
N MET A 63 -4.06 6.88 -4.42
CA MET A 63 -4.98 7.90 -4.90
C MET A 63 -5.62 8.60 -3.70
N THR A 64 -5.48 9.92 -3.63
CA THR A 64 -5.93 10.71 -2.47
C THR A 64 -7.01 11.74 -2.83
N ARG A 65 -7.49 11.74 -4.08
CA ARG A 65 -8.59 12.61 -4.49
C ARG A 65 -9.87 12.18 -3.80
N GLN A 66 -10.66 13.12 -3.28
CA GLN A 66 -11.86 12.82 -2.51
C GLN A 66 -12.90 11.97 -3.28
N SER A 67 -13.00 12.16 -4.60
CA SER A 67 -13.88 11.38 -5.49
C SER A 67 -13.34 10.00 -5.85
N ASN A 68 -12.05 9.75 -5.60
CA ASN A 68 -11.33 8.53 -5.97
C ASN A 68 -10.21 8.26 -4.96
N LEU A 69 -10.59 8.03 -3.70
CA LEU A 69 -9.66 7.69 -2.63
C LEU A 69 -9.38 6.18 -2.69
N TYR A 70 -8.11 5.82 -2.79
CA TYR A 70 -7.62 4.47 -2.68
C TYR A 70 -6.16 4.50 -2.23
N VAL A 71 -5.91 4.19 -0.96
CA VAL A 71 -4.56 4.10 -0.38
C VAL A 71 -4.46 2.73 0.27
N ASN A 72 -3.53 1.91 -0.21
CA ASN A 72 -3.25 0.58 0.32
C ASN A 72 -1.81 0.56 0.83
N VAL A 73 -1.61 0.09 2.05
CA VAL A 73 -0.32 0.10 2.74
C VAL A 73 -0.09 -1.21 3.49
N LEU A 74 1.18 -1.52 3.65
CA LEU A 74 1.65 -2.57 4.52
C LEU A 74 2.14 -1.95 5.83
N LEU A 75 1.80 -2.61 6.93
CA LEU A 75 2.19 -2.24 8.28
C LEU A 75 2.88 -3.41 8.97
N LYS A 76 3.71 -3.10 9.96
CA LYS A 76 4.39 -4.08 10.81
C LYS A 76 4.12 -3.80 12.29
N VAL A 77 3.97 -4.87 13.08
CA VAL A 77 3.96 -4.79 14.54
C VAL A 77 5.41 -4.71 15.01
N THR A 78 5.71 -3.80 15.92
CA THR A 78 7.07 -3.50 16.35
C THR A 78 7.36 -4.03 17.74
N THR A 79 8.63 -3.99 18.16
CA THR A 79 9.03 -4.32 19.53
C THR A 79 8.69 -3.23 20.53
N CYS A 80 8.38 -2.00 20.08
CA CYS A 80 8.00 -0.90 20.94
C CYS A 80 6.68 -1.16 21.66
N ILE A 81 6.72 -1.09 22.99
CA ILE A 81 5.55 -1.16 23.85
C ILE A 81 4.82 0.19 23.84
N LYS A 82 3.49 0.15 23.79
CA LYS A 82 2.65 1.33 23.91
C LYS A 82 2.69 1.87 25.34
N THR A 83 2.96 3.16 25.47
CA THR A 83 2.89 3.87 26.77
C THR A 83 1.46 4.13 27.21
N SER A 84 0.49 4.12 26.30
CA SER A 84 -0.94 4.26 26.60
C SER A 84 -1.80 3.46 25.61
N LYS A 85 -3.07 3.20 25.97
CA LYS A 85 -4.01 2.50 25.08
C LYS A 85 -4.27 3.24 23.77
N ASN A 86 -4.07 4.56 23.74
CA ASN A 86 -4.39 5.44 22.61
C ASN A 86 -3.17 5.93 21.82
N ALA A 87 -1.98 5.39 22.10
CA ALA A 87 -0.78 5.66 21.31
C ALA A 87 -0.88 4.92 19.96
N TYR A 88 -1.34 5.64 18.93
CA TYR A 88 -1.68 5.11 17.60
C TYR A 88 -0.86 5.73 16.48
N GLU A 89 -0.16 6.81 16.79
CA GLU A 89 0.72 7.54 15.91
C GLU A 89 1.87 6.68 15.39
N HIS A 90 2.34 7.04 14.19
CA HIS A 90 3.59 6.53 13.66
C HIS A 90 4.75 7.01 14.53
N ARG A 91 5.75 6.14 14.73
CA ARG A 91 6.96 6.41 15.49
C ARG A 91 8.15 5.86 14.71
N ASP A 92 8.99 6.73 14.18
CA ASP A 92 10.12 6.33 13.34
C ASP A 92 11.17 5.54 14.12
N GLU A 93 11.32 5.84 15.41
CA GLU A 93 12.19 5.12 16.33
C GLU A 93 11.72 3.67 16.59
N CYS A 94 10.50 3.33 16.18
CA CYS A 94 9.91 2.00 16.28
C CYS A 94 9.99 1.25 14.95
N ASP A 95 11.20 1.08 14.41
CA ASP A 95 11.43 0.45 13.11
C ASP A 95 11.53 -1.09 13.16
N THR A 96 11.87 -1.63 14.33
CA THR A 96 12.19 -3.03 14.54
C THR A 96 10.91 -3.84 14.64
N ARG A 97 10.69 -4.74 13.66
CA ARG A 97 9.55 -5.65 13.65
C ARG A 97 9.67 -6.66 14.78
N LYS A 98 8.57 -6.92 15.48
CA LYS A 98 8.49 -7.97 16.49
C LYS A 98 8.44 -9.35 15.82
N ASP A 99 9.27 -10.27 16.30
CA ASP A 99 9.33 -11.64 15.78
C ASP A 99 7.97 -12.35 15.85
N ASN A 100 7.75 -13.25 14.89
CA ASN A 100 6.54 -14.06 14.77
C ASN A 100 5.23 -13.27 14.66
N THR A 101 5.29 -11.96 14.37
CA THR A 101 4.09 -11.16 14.08
C THR A 101 3.86 -11.07 12.56
N PRO A 102 2.60 -11.18 12.08
CA PRO A 102 2.31 -11.05 10.66
C PRO A 102 2.40 -9.57 10.23
N LEU A 103 2.76 -9.35 8.96
CA LEU A 103 2.50 -8.07 8.32
C LEU A 103 0.99 -7.85 8.18
N ILE A 104 0.57 -6.61 8.27
CA ILE A 104 -0.84 -6.21 8.23
C ILE A 104 -1.03 -5.41 6.95
N ASP A 105 -1.91 -5.89 6.09
CA ASP A 105 -2.31 -5.22 4.86
C ASP A 105 -3.59 -4.42 5.18
N CYS A 106 -3.50 -3.12 5.00
CA CYS A 106 -4.59 -2.20 5.29
C CYS A 106 -4.83 -1.29 4.10
N LEU A 107 -6.10 -0.95 3.87
CA LEU A 107 -6.47 0.07 2.91
C LEU A 107 -7.45 1.06 3.49
N VAL A 108 -7.46 2.24 2.90
CA VAL A 108 -8.57 3.18 2.97
C VAL A 108 -9.03 3.50 1.56
N CYS A 109 -10.34 3.43 1.33
CA CYS A 109 -10.92 3.69 0.02
C CYS A 109 -12.25 4.43 0.12
N LYS A 110 -12.69 5.00 -1.00
CA LYS A 110 -14.10 5.38 -1.19
C LYS A 110 -14.89 4.21 -1.72
N THR A 111 -16.01 3.93 -1.09
CA THR A 111 -16.98 2.93 -1.52
C THR A 111 -17.90 3.46 -2.62
N TYR A 112 -18.67 2.57 -3.25
CA TYR A 112 -19.70 2.97 -4.23
C TYR A 112 -20.72 3.96 -3.69
N ASN A 113 -21.02 3.90 -2.38
CA ASN A 113 -21.93 4.80 -1.68
C ASN A 113 -21.25 6.09 -1.19
N GLU A 114 -20.05 6.40 -1.70
CA GLU A 114 -19.26 7.57 -1.34
C GLU A 114 -18.84 7.65 0.12
N LYS A 115 -18.99 6.56 0.87
CA LYS A 115 -18.47 6.43 2.24
C LYS A 115 -17.02 6.05 2.19
N GLU A 116 -16.23 6.64 3.08
CA GLU A 116 -14.86 6.19 3.32
C GLU A 116 -14.89 4.89 4.13
N LEU A 117 -14.11 3.90 3.69
CA LEU A 117 -13.95 2.60 4.33
C LEU A 117 -12.49 2.39 4.65
N VAL A 118 -12.20 1.98 5.89
CA VAL A 118 -10.87 1.51 6.31
C VAL A 118 -10.99 0.02 6.63
N ASP A 119 -10.19 -0.81 5.95
CA ASP A 119 -10.16 -2.26 6.17
C ASP A 119 -8.73 -2.74 6.38
N CYS A 120 -8.52 -3.50 7.46
CA CYS A 120 -7.23 -4.06 7.84
C CYS A 120 -7.33 -5.57 8.01
N GLY A 121 -6.30 -6.28 7.58
CA GLY A 121 -6.19 -7.72 7.78
C GLY A 121 -4.74 -8.19 7.81
N ARG A 122 -4.49 -9.35 8.42
CA ARG A 122 -3.20 -10.02 8.24
C ARG A 122 -2.96 -10.23 6.74
N LYS A 123 -1.77 -9.88 6.24
CA LYS A 123 -1.41 -9.96 4.81
C LYS A 123 -1.82 -11.30 4.20
N ILE A 124 -1.51 -12.41 4.89
CA ILE A 124 -1.86 -13.76 4.43
C ILE A 124 -3.38 -13.99 4.24
N ASN A 125 -4.22 -13.39 5.08
CA ASN A 125 -5.68 -13.51 4.95
C ASN A 125 -6.20 -12.67 3.79
N VAL A 126 -5.63 -11.48 3.59
CA VAL A 126 -5.95 -10.62 2.45
C VAL A 126 -5.55 -11.30 1.14
N SER A 127 -4.33 -11.82 1.04
CA SER A 127 -3.84 -12.53 -0.16
C SER A 127 -4.64 -13.80 -0.48
N LYS A 128 -5.21 -14.46 0.54
CA LYS A 128 -6.13 -15.60 0.37
C LYS A 128 -7.57 -15.19 0.04
N GLY A 129 -7.84 -13.90 -0.21
CA GLY A 129 -9.16 -13.40 -0.56
C GLY A 129 -10.16 -13.33 0.60
N LYS A 130 -9.75 -13.54 1.86
CA LYS A 130 -10.69 -13.54 3.00
C LYS A 130 -11.31 -12.17 3.33
N ARG A 131 -10.84 -11.11 2.67
CA ARG A 131 -11.39 -9.75 2.80
C ARG A 131 -11.93 -9.21 1.47
N SER A 132 -12.08 -10.06 0.46
CA SER A 132 -12.55 -9.66 -0.88
C SER A 132 -13.92 -9.03 -0.82
N GLU A 133 -14.87 -9.60 -0.07
CA GLU A 133 -16.23 -9.06 0.06
C GLU A 133 -16.24 -7.59 0.50
N ILE A 134 -15.49 -7.26 1.56
CA ILE A 134 -15.37 -5.90 2.07
C ILE A 134 -14.63 -5.01 1.07
N ARG A 135 -13.50 -5.49 0.53
CA ARG A 135 -12.62 -4.69 -0.34
C ARG A 135 -13.17 -4.49 -1.75
N ASN A 136 -14.07 -5.36 -2.22
CA ASN A 136 -14.78 -5.21 -3.49
C ASN A 136 -15.82 -4.09 -3.45
N SER A 137 -16.19 -3.61 -2.25
CA SER A 137 -17.04 -2.41 -2.11
C SER A 137 -16.31 -1.11 -2.42
N CYS A 138 -14.97 -1.12 -2.47
CA CYS A 138 -14.16 0.02 -2.90
C CYS A 138 -14.38 0.29 -4.39
N ARG A 139 -14.55 1.56 -4.76
CA ARG A 139 -14.64 1.94 -6.17
C ARG A 139 -13.34 1.55 -6.88
N PRO A 140 -13.40 0.78 -7.99
CA PRO A 140 -12.22 0.39 -8.73
C PRO A 140 -11.58 1.62 -9.36
N TYR A 141 -10.26 1.59 -9.35
CA TYR A 141 -9.43 2.54 -10.04
C TYR A 141 -9.67 2.44 -11.56
N ARG A 142 -10.30 3.46 -12.16
CA ARG A 142 -10.30 3.65 -13.62
C ARG A 142 -9.17 4.62 -13.98
N ILE A 143 -7.99 4.12 -14.32
CA ILE A 143 -7.14 4.85 -15.27
C ILE A 143 -7.83 4.73 -16.62
N GLY A 144 -7.94 5.81 -17.39
CA GLY A 144 -8.31 5.70 -18.79
C GLY A 144 -7.45 4.65 -19.50
N GLY A 145 -8.09 3.60 -20.03
CA GLY A 145 -7.42 2.52 -20.75
C GLY A 145 -8.15 1.17 -20.65
N SER A 146 -9.09 0.95 -21.58
CA SER A 146 -9.61 -0.34 -22.08
C SER A 146 -10.25 -1.33 -21.11
N ASN A 147 -11.54 -1.57 -21.35
CA ASN A 147 -12.24 -2.80 -20.97
C ASN A 147 -11.51 -4.02 -21.58
N LEU A 148 -10.55 -4.61 -20.88
CA LEU A 148 -10.14 -5.99 -21.15
C LEU A 148 -11.11 -6.90 -20.40
N LEU A 149 -12.10 -7.34 -21.16
CA LEU A 149 -13.03 -8.42 -20.84
C LEU A 149 -12.28 -9.55 -20.14
N GLY A 150 -12.67 -9.82 -18.88
CA GLY A 150 -12.30 -11.04 -18.19
C GLY A 150 -12.96 -12.23 -18.88
N LEU A 151 -12.29 -12.78 -19.90
CA LEU A 151 -12.57 -14.12 -20.37
C LEU A 151 -12.17 -15.09 -19.26
N LYS A 152 -13.21 -15.60 -18.61
CA LYS A 152 -13.27 -16.82 -17.81
C LYS A 152 -12.36 -17.89 -18.43
N SER A 153 -11.20 -18.17 -17.82
CA SER A 153 -10.34 -19.27 -18.27
C SER A 153 -10.82 -20.58 -17.64
N GLU A 154 -11.64 -21.29 -18.38
CA GLU A 154 -11.75 -22.73 -18.26
C GLU A 154 -11.70 -23.24 -19.71
N ASP A 155 -10.51 -23.61 -20.17
CA ASP A 155 -10.22 -24.92 -20.75
C ASP A 155 -8.83 -24.92 -21.41
N ARG A 156 -8.17 -26.07 -21.31
CA ARG A 156 -6.86 -26.39 -21.84
C ARG A 156 -6.82 -26.17 -23.36
N ARG A 157 -5.74 -25.57 -23.86
CA ARG A 157 -5.10 -25.97 -25.11
C ARG A 157 -3.69 -25.39 -25.19
N LYS A 158 -2.72 -26.30 -25.38
CA LYS A 158 -1.34 -26.01 -25.78
C LYS A 158 -1.33 -25.01 -26.93
N ILE A 159 -0.54 -23.96 -26.82
CA ILE A 159 -0.11 -23.17 -27.96
C ILE A 159 1.41 -23.15 -27.90
N GLU A 160 1.99 -23.84 -28.86
CA GLU A 160 3.42 -23.85 -29.20
C GLU A 160 3.86 -22.42 -29.55
N CYS A 161 4.98 -21.98 -28.99
CA CYS A 161 5.67 -20.79 -29.47
C CYS A 161 6.40 -21.13 -30.77
N LEU A 162 5.75 -20.91 -31.90
CA LEU A 162 6.42 -20.62 -33.17
C LEU A 162 7.02 -19.22 -33.08
N GLY A 163 8.32 -19.12 -33.37
CA GLY A 163 9.19 -18.01 -33.00
C GLY A 163 8.95 -16.69 -33.72
N CYS A 164 9.79 -15.71 -33.36
CA CYS A 164 10.10 -14.52 -34.16
C CYS A 164 11.53 -14.03 -33.80
N ILE A 165 12.41 -14.12 -34.81
CA ILE A 165 13.74 -13.50 -35.04
C ILE A 165 14.87 -13.85 -34.05
#